data_AF-A0A7T1DWJ5-F1
#
_entry.id   AF-A0A7T1DWJ5-F1
#
_cell.length_a   1.000
_cell.length_b   1.000
_cell.length_c   1.000
_cell.angle_alpha   90.00
_cell.angle_beta   90.00
_cell.angle_gamma   90.00
#
_symmetry.space_group_name_H-M   'P 1'
#
loop_
_entity.id
_entity.type
_entity.pdbx_description
1 polymer ?
#
loop_
_entity_poly.entity_id
_entity_poly.type
_entity_poly.pdbx_seq_one_letter_code
_entity_poly.pdbx_strand_id
1 'polypeptide(L)' 'MTYTDSLSLATQRALDWDDLPQDLLPLVIVSEAAHLSALDSDALGCTHLH' A
#
# COMPACT_ATOMS: atom_id res chain seq x y z
N MET A 1 -1.14 -11.04 -0.92
CA MET A 1 -0.46 -10.25 0.13
C MET A 1 -1.52 -9.78 1.10
N THR A 2 -1.34 -10.02 2.41
CA THR A 2 -2.29 -9.53 3.40
C THR A 2 -2.14 -8.02 3.58
N TYR A 3 -3.14 -7.36 4.17
CA TYR A 3 -3.00 -5.94 4.52
C TYR A 3 -1.80 -5.70 5.46
N THR A 4 -1.51 -6.63 6.38
CA THR A 4 -0.37 -6.53 7.30
C THR A 4 0.98 -6.64 6.57
N ASP A 5 1.08 -7.51 5.57
CA ASP A 5 2.27 -7.60 4.71
C ASP A 5 2.44 -6.30 3.90
N SER A 6 1.33 -5.79 3.36
CA SER A 6 1.28 -4.52 2.61
C SER A 6 1.69 -3.33 3.48
N LEU A 7 1.26 -3.31 4.75
CA LEU A 7 1.61 -2.30 5.72
C LEU A 7 3.10 -2.33 6.06
N SER A 8 3.67 -3.52 6.21
CA SER A 8 5.10 -3.69 6.49
C SER A 8 5.95 -3.18 5.32
N LEU A 9 5.54 -3.49 4.07
CA LEU A 9 6.22 -3.02 2.86
C LEU A 9 6.08 -1.49 2.65
N ALA A 10 4.87 -0.96 2.82
CA ALA A 10 4.62 0.48 2.74
C ALA A 10 5.43 1.27 3.78
N THR A 11 5.56 0.72 5.00
CA THR A 11 6.39 1.32 6.06
C THR A 11 7.85 1.40 5.64
N GLN A 12 8.42 0.33 5.11
CA GLN A 12 9.82 0.32 4.66
C GLN A 12 10.05 1.39 3.58
N ARG A 13 9.19 1.43 2.56
CA ARG A 13 9.30 2.39 1.45
C ARG A 13 9.16 3.84 1.89
N ALA A 14 8.24 4.12 2.81
CA ALA A 14 8.03 5.47 3.32
C ALA A 14 9.21 5.95 4.18
N LEU A 15 9.89 5.05 4.88
CA LEU A 15 11.10 5.36 5.65
C LEU A 15 12.33 5.55 4.76
N ASP A 16 12.35 4.93 3.58
CA ASP A 16 13.40 5.14 2.56
C ASP A 16 13.25 6.48 1.81
N TRP A 17 12.19 7.25 2.05
CA TRP A 17 12.00 8.60 1.47
C TRP A 17 12.63 9.67 2.36
N ASP A 18 13.86 10.06 2.04
CA ASP A 18 14.64 11.05 2.80
C ASP A 18 13.95 12.43 2.95
N ASP A 19 13.14 12.83 1.95
CA ASP A 19 12.48 14.15 1.91
C ASP A 19 11.02 14.13 2.43
N LEU A 20 10.52 12.99 2.91
CA LEU A 20 9.13 12.88 3.36
C LEU A 20 8.94 13.53 4.76
N PRO A 21 8.02 14.52 4.91
CA PRO A 21 7.71 15.07 6.22
C PRO A 21 7.19 14.01 7.18
N GLN A 22 7.73 13.99 8.40
CA GLN A 22 7.39 12.97 9.41
C GLN A 22 5.89 12.96 9.75
N ASP A 23 5.23 14.12 9.71
CA ASP A 23 3.80 14.24 9.98
C ASP A 23 2.93 13.58 8.88
N LEU A 24 3.50 13.38 7.69
CA LEU A 24 2.83 12.75 6.56
C LEU A 24 3.11 11.24 6.47
N LEU A 25 4.09 10.71 7.20
CA LEU A 25 4.42 9.28 7.22
C LEU A 25 3.19 8.39 7.48
N PRO A 26 2.34 8.66 8.51
CA PRO A 26 1.18 7.80 8.76
C PRO A 26 0.22 7.78 7.57
N LEU A 27 0.01 8.93 6.92
CA LEU A 27 -0.89 9.04 5.78
C LEU A 27 -0.35 8.27 4.57
N VAL A 28 0.94 8.44 4.25
CA VAL A 28 1.61 7.75 3.14
C VAL A 28 1.55 6.24 3.35
N ILE A 29 1.95 5.76 4.53
CA ILE A 29 2.00 4.34 4.85
C ILE A 29 0.62 3.69 4.71
N VAL A 30 -0.44 4.30 5.27
CA VAL A 30 -1.78 3.73 5.22
C VAL A 30 -2.34 3.75 3.80
N SER A 31 -2.09 4.82 3.04
CA SER A 31 -2.53 4.92 1.64
C SER A 31 -1.87 3.88 0.74
N GLU A 32 -0.55 3.67 0.91
CA GLU A 32 0.20 2.71 0.11
C GLU A 32 -0.11 1.28 0.52
N ALA A 33 -0.26 1.00 1.81
CA ALA A 33 -0.69 -0.31 2.30
C ALA A 33 -2.08 -0.71 1.76
N ALA A 34 -3.03 0.24 1.73
CA ALA A 34 -4.36 0.02 1.16
C ALA A 34 -4.29 -0.24 -0.35
N HIS A 35 -3.48 0.53 -1.09
CA HIS A 35 -3.28 0.32 -2.53
C HIS A 35 -2.66 -1.05 -2.82
N LEU A 36 -1.60 -1.41 -2.12
CA LEU A 36 -0.90 -2.69 -2.26
C LEU A 36 -1.80 -3.88 -1.91
N SER A 37 -2.61 -3.76 -0.85
CA SER A 37 -3.57 -4.79 -0.46
C SER A 37 -4.73 -4.92 -1.45
N ALA A 38 -5.11 -3.85 -2.14
CA ALA A 38 -6.18 -3.84 -3.14
C ALA A 38 -5.75 -4.44 -4.47
N LEU A 39 -4.49 -4.24 -4.89
CA LEU A 39 -3.95 -4.82 -6.14
C LEU A 39 -4.02 -6.35 -6.16
N ASP A 40 -3.85 -7.01 -5.01
CA ASP A 40 -4.03 -8.45 -4.89
C ASP A 40 -5.51 -8.87 -4.82
N SER A 41 -6.39 -7.98 -4.36
CA SER A 41 -7.84 -8.23 -4.36
C SER A 41 -8.42 -8.12 -5.78
N ASP A 42 -7.92 -7.19 -6.60
CA ASP A 42 -8.38 -6.99 -7.98
C ASP A 42 -7.88 -8.07 -8.94
N ALA A 43 -6.81 -8.82 -8.59
CA ALA A 43 -6.39 -10.00 -9.36
C ALA A 43 -7.44 -11.12 -9.37
N LEU A 44 -8.38 -11.14 -8.42
CA LEU A 44 -9.55 -12.03 -8.41
C LEU A 44 -10.78 -11.42 -9.11
N GLY A 45 -10.69 -10.14 -9.53
CA GLY A 45 -11.75 -9.35 -10.16
C GLY A 45 -11.71 -9.32 -11.68
N CYS A 46 -10.91 -10.16 -12.34
CA CYS A 46 -11.03 -10.42 -13.78
C CYS A 46 -12.30 -11.27 -14.10
N THR A 47 -13.48 -10.87 -13.59
CA THR A 47 -14.73 -11.22 -14.23
C THR A 47 -14.93 -10.29 -15.43
N HIS A 48 -14.44 -10.76 -16.57
CA HIS A 48 -15.08 -10.70 -17.87
C HIS A 48 -16.42 -9.95 -17.89
N LEU A 49 -16.40 -8.64 -18.14
CA LEU A 49 -17.59 -7.86 -18.54
C LEU A 49 -17.17 -6.82 -19.58
N HIS A 50 -16.98 -7.24 -20.82
CA HIS A 50 -17.90 -7.03 -21.95
C HIS A 50 -17.23 -7.45 -23.27
#